data_AF-A0A674KHF6-F1
#
_entry.id   AF-A0A674KHF6-F1
#
_cell.length_a   1.000
_cell.length_b   1.000
_cell.length_c   1.000
_cell.angle_alpha   90.00
_cell.angle_beta   90.00
_cell.angle_gamma   90.00
#
_symmetry.space_group_name_H-M   'P 1'
#
loop_
_entity.id
_entity.type
_entity.pdbx_description
1 polymer ?
#
loop_
_entity_poly.entity_id
_entity_poly.type
_entity_poly.pdbx_seq_one_letter_code
_entity_poly.pdbx_strand_id
1 'polypeptide(L)'
;MSQIKTEDELILFEKEIKEFWTKFKSICGSEHVNQTLGLRESCKESIKALSEKWSKKLKEGDLMIDKIQEYRNEILQQNICIEEKQENLTEINSKIKHEEEQKRDFIDRIQELKEELTRKKEIISTKNKATKERLERLSKSKELFEERLGLEIRRIYDEQLQFIFRCIDHKDPDKPYTFTLSINEQGDYEVTSSSPPLDCIAELQLKVRETNNFAAFIANIRKAFTALSYK
;
A
#
# COMPACT_ATOMS: atom_id res chain seq x y z
N MET A 1 134.44 63.47 -2.64
CA MET A 1 133.68 62.30 -2.14
C MET A 1 132.19 62.65 -2.18
N SER A 2 131.39 62.04 -3.07
CA SER A 2 129.92 61.80 -2.95
C SER A 2 129.19 61.52 -4.29
N GLN A 3 129.90 61.42 -5.44
CA GLN A 3 129.28 61.26 -6.78
C GLN A 3 129.46 59.87 -7.43
N ILE A 4 130.08 58.89 -6.75
CA ILE A 4 130.32 57.52 -7.27
C ILE A 4 129.41 56.46 -6.62
N LYS A 5 128.67 56.79 -5.54
CA LYS A 5 127.77 55.85 -4.86
C LYS A 5 126.33 55.80 -5.40
N THR A 6 125.89 56.83 -6.12
CA THR A 6 124.49 56.97 -6.56
C THR A 6 124.17 56.34 -7.92
N GLU A 7 125.16 56.13 -8.80
CA GLU A 7 124.94 55.54 -10.13
C GLU A 7 124.85 54.00 -10.07
N ASP A 8 125.67 53.35 -9.22
CA ASP A 8 125.64 51.90 -9.01
C ASP A 8 124.35 51.41 -8.31
N GLU A 9 123.80 52.21 -7.40
CA GLU A 9 122.50 51.93 -6.75
C GLU A 9 121.34 52.00 -7.76
N LEU A 10 121.43 52.89 -8.74
CA LEU A 10 120.41 53.08 -9.78
C LEU A 10 120.41 51.92 -10.79
N ILE A 11 121.60 51.45 -11.18
CA ILE A 11 121.76 50.28 -12.06
C ILE A 11 121.34 48.99 -11.35
N LEU A 12 121.67 48.85 -10.06
CA LEU A 12 121.23 47.71 -9.24
C LEU A 12 119.70 47.69 -9.10
N PHE A 13 119.10 48.85 -8.85
CA PHE A 13 117.65 49.00 -8.75
C PHE A 13 116.95 48.70 -10.08
N GLU A 14 117.49 49.14 -11.22
CA GLU A 14 116.92 48.82 -12.54
C GLU A 14 117.01 47.32 -12.87
N LYS A 15 118.09 46.66 -12.44
CA LYS A 15 118.27 45.21 -12.57
C LYS A 15 117.28 44.44 -11.69
N GLU A 16 117.10 44.87 -10.44
CA GLU A 16 116.11 44.29 -9.52
C GLU A 16 114.69 44.49 -10.03
N ILE A 17 114.37 45.67 -10.59
CA ILE A 17 113.07 45.92 -11.23
C ILE A 17 112.86 45.00 -12.43
N LYS A 18 113.88 44.81 -13.29
CA LYS A 18 113.76 43.88 -14.44
C LYS A 18 113.61 42.44 -13.97
N GLU A 19 114.37 41.98 -12.99
CA GLU A 19 114.22 40.64 -12.42
C GLU A 19 112.85 40.46 -11.75
N PHE A 20 112.38 41.47 -11.01
CA PHE A 20 111.05 41.49 -10.42
C PHE A 20 109.99 41.39 -11.50
N TRP A 21 110.05 42.19 -12.56
CA TRP A 21 109.10 42.12 -13.67
C TRP A 21 109.15 40.79 -14.41
N THR A 22 110.33 40.18 -14.55
CA THR A 22 110.49 38.88 -15.22
C THR A 22 109.92 37.75 -14.36
N LYS A 23 110.20 37.75 -13.05
CA LYS A 23 109.60 36.81 -12.08
C LYS A 23 108.09 37.03 -11.97
N PHE A 24 107.64 38.27 -11.88
CA PHE A 24 106.22 38.62 -11.81
C PHE A 24 105.49 38.17 -13.08
N LYS A 25 106.07 38.38 -14.26
CA LYS A 25 105.49 37.96 -15.55
C LYS A 25 105.53 36.43 -15.75
N SER A 26 106.49 35.74 -15.14
CA SER A 26 106.54 34.27 -15.09
C SER A 26 105.52 33.67 -14.11
N ILE A 27 105.34 34.30 -12.95
CA ILE A 27 104.38 33.87 -11.91
C ILE A 27 102.94 34.21 -12.32
N CYS A 28 102.73 35.37 -12.94
CA CYS A 28 101.48 35.78 -13.57
C CYS A 28 101.36 35.33 -15.03
N GLY A 29 102.26 34.43 -15.48
CA GLY A 29 102.22 33.85 -16.82
C GLY A 29 100.93 33.08 -17.05
N SER A 30 100.49 33.04 -18.30
CA SER A 30 99.18 32.58 -18.78
C SER A 30 98.65 31.28 -18.20
N GLU A 31 99.50 30.39 -17.67
CA GLU A 31 99.12 29.07 -17.16
C GLU A 31 98.28 29.14 -15.88
N HIS A 32 98.67 29.94 -14.87
CA HIS A 32 97.88 30.10 -13.63
C HIS A 32 96.56 30.85 -13.89
N VAL A 33 96.57 31.80 -14.83
CA VAL A 33 95.38 32.54 -15.28
C VAL A 33 94.43 31.60 -16.06
N ASN A 34 94.95 30.74 -16.93
CA ASN A 34 94.14 29.77 -17.68
C ASN A 34 93.57 28.67 -16.77
N GLN A 35 94.31 28.22 -15.77
CA GLN A 35 93.85 27.21 -14.81
C GLN A 35 92.76 27.77 -13.88
N THR A 36 92.91 29.02 -13.43
CA THR A 36 91.86 29.73 -12.65
C THR A 36 90.63 30.06 -13.50
N LEU A 37 90.78 30.38 -14.79
CA LEU A 37 89.66 30.53 -15.73
C LEU A 37 88.94 29.19 -15.99
N GLY A 38 89.67 28.09 -16.17
CA GLY A 38 89.11 26.74 -16.35
C GLY A 38 88.34 26.24 -15.12
N LEU A 39 88.88 26.44 -13.92
CA LEU A 39 88.19 26.16 -12.66
C LEU A 39 86.94 27.03 -12.49
N ARG A 40 87.00 28.30 -12.90
CA ARG A 40 85.84 29.20 -12.89
C ARG A 40 84.74 28.71 -13.83
N GLU A 41 85.06 28.33 -15.07
CA GLU A 41 84.06 27.81 -16.01
C GLU A 41 83.51 26.45 -15.56
N SER A 42 84.33 25.54 -15.02
CA SER A 42 83.86 24.27 -14.44
C SER A 42 82.94 24.47 -13.22
N CYS A 43 83.25 25.44 -12.35
CA CYS A 43 82.39 25.81 -11.23
C CYS A 43 81.06 26.40 -11.72
N LYS A 44 81.09 27.28 -12.73
CA LYS A 44 79.90 27.87 -13.36
C LYS A 44 79.03 26.81 -14.04
N GLU A 45 79.61 25.85 -14.75
CA GLU A 45 78.91 24.70 -15.32
C GLU A 45 78.28 23.82 -14.23
N SER A 46 79.00 23.56 -13.13
CA SER A 46 78.48 22.78 -12.00
C SER A 46 77.31 23.48 -11.30
N ILE A 47 77.40 24.80 -11.08
CA ILE A 47 76.32 25.62 -10.52
C ILE A 47 75.11 25.62 -11.47
N LYS A 48 75.34 25.74 -12.78
CA LYS A 48 74.28 25.69 -13.78
C LYS A 48 73.58 24.32 -13.79
N ALA A 49 74.34 23.23 -13.82
CA ALA A 49 73.79 21.87 -13.78
C ALA A 49 73.01 21.61 -12.48
N LEU A 50 73.51 22.10 -11.34
CA LEU A 50 72.82 21.99 -10.06
C LEU A 50 71.52 22.81 -10.06
N SER A 51 71.55 24.04 -10.60
CA SER A 51 70.37 24.90 -10.75
C SER A 51 69.30 24.25 -11.65
N GLU A 52 69.70 23.68 -12.78
CA GLU A 52 68.80 22.95 -13.68
C GLU A 52 68.19 21.71 -13.00
N LYS A 53 69.01 20.94 -12.25
CA LYS A 53 68.53 19.79 -11.47
C LYS A 53 67.52 20.19 -10.41
N TRP A 54 67.78 21.26 -9.66
CA TRP A 54 66.83 21.77 -8.65
C TRP A 54 65.57 22.35 -9.29
N SER A 55 65.69 23.04 -10.43
CA SER A 55 64.53 23.53 -11.19
C SER A 55 63.64 22.38 -11.66
N LYS A 56 64.25 21.28 -12.16
CA LYS A 56 63.50 20.07 -12.53
C LYS A 56 62.81 19.44 -11.32
N LYS A 57 63.51 19.33 -10.18
CA LYS A 57 62.95 18.78 -8.94
C LYS A 57 61.81 19.63 -8.38
N LEU A 58 61.90 20.95 -8.48
CA LEU A 58 60.84 21.86 -8.09
C LEU A 58 59.58 21.63 -8.94
N LYS A 59 59.73 21.57 -10.28
CA LYS A 59 58.62 21.28 -11.20
C LYS A 59 57.99 19.89 -10.97
N GLU A 60 58.80 18.87 -10.65
CA GLU A 60 58.30 17.54 -10.27
C GLU A 60 57.49 17.61 -8.96
N GLY A 61 57.93 18.41 -8.00
CA GLY A 61 57.22 18.67 -6.74
C GLY A 61 55.88 19.38 -6.96
N ASP A 62 55.87 20.44 -7.77
CA ASP A 62 54.65 21.18 -8.13
C ASP A 62 53.62 20.25 -8.79
N LEU A 63 54.06 19.44 -9.76
CA LEU A 63 53.19 18.45 -10.42
C LEU A 63 52.63 17.42 -9.43
N MET A 64 53.41 17.02 -8.43
CA MET A 64 52.95 16.08 -7.40
C MET A 64 51.91 16.73 -6.47
N ILE A 65 52.09 18.01 -6.13
CA ILE A 65 51.12 18.78 -5.35
C ILE A 65 49.79 18.90 -6.12
N ASP A 66 49.85 19.23 -7.41
CA ASP A 66 48.65 19.34 -8.26
C ASP A 66 47.87 18.03 -8.29
N LYS A 67 48.56 16.89 -8.46
CA LYS A 67 47.93 15.55 -8.41
C LYS A 67 47.30 15.23 -7.05
N ILE A 68 47.96 15.61 -5.95
CA ILE A 68 47.40 15.41 -4.60
C ILE A 68 46.13 16.23 -4.42
N GLN A 69 46.10 17.47 -4.95
CA GLN A 69 44.91 18.31 -4.91
C GLN A 69 43.77 17.72 -5.74
N GLU A 70 44.08 17.20 -6.94
CA GLU A 70 43.11 16.51 -7.79
C GLU A 70 42.48 15.30 -7.08
N TYR A 71 43.30 14.38 -6.55
CA TYR A 71 42.80 13.23 -5.80
C TYR A 71 42.00 13.62 -4.56
N ARG A 72 42.41 14.69 -3.86
CA ARG A 72 41.66 15.19 -2.70
C ARG A 72 40.27 15.67 -3.11
N ASN A 73 40.15 16.35 -4.25
CA ASN A 73 38.86 16.81 -4.77
C ASN A 73 38.00 15.62 -5.20
N GLU A 74 38.56 14.62 -5.86
CA GLU A 74 37.85 13.39 -6.22
C GLU A 74 37.30 12.65 -4.99
N ILE A 75 38.13 12.48 -3.96
CA ILE A 75 37.70 11.85 -2.69
C ILE A 75 36.57 12.66 -2.03
N LEU A 76 36.66 13.99 -2.04
CA LEU A 76 35.60 14.84 -1.49
C LEU A 76 34.28 14.65 -2.25
N GLN A 77 34.32 14.63 -3.58
CA GLN A 77 33.13 14.40 -4.40
C GLN A 77 32.55 12.99 -4.19
N GLN A 78 33.41 11.98 -4.05
CA GLN A 78 32.96 10.62 -3.74
C GLN A 78 32.29 10.53 -2.37
N ASN A 79 32.83 11.20 -1.35
CA ASN A 79 32.23 11.21 -0.02
C ASN A 79 30.84 11.86 -0.02
N ILE A 80 30.66 12.98 -0.72
CA ILE A 80 29.36 13.62 -0.89
C ILE A 80 28.37 12.64 -1.56
N CYS A 81 28.79 11.99 -2.65
CA CYS A 81 27.96 11.01 -3.36
C CYS A 81 27.60 9.80 -2.48
N ILE A 82 28.50 9.36 -1.60
CA ILE A 82 28.26 8.26 -0.65
C ILE A 82 27.23 8.68 0.40
N GLU A 83 27.36 9.88 0.97
CA GLU A 83 26.42 10.42 1.95
C GLU A 83 25.00 10.53 1.36
N GLU A 84 24.86 11.09 0.16
CA GLU A 84 23.57 11.17 -0.54
C GLU A 84 22.95 9.79 -0.79
N LYS A 85 23.75 8.80 -1.22
CA LYS A 85 23.27 7.43 -1.41
C LYS A 85 22.86 6.77 -0.09
N GLN A 86 23.59 7.06 0.99
CA GLN A 86 23.30 6.52 2.31
C GLN A 86 21.98 7.09 2.84
N GLU A 87 21.73 8.38 2.69
CA GLU A 87 20.44 9.01 3.01
C GLU A 87 19.29 8.38 2.21
N ASN A 88 19.44 8.28 0.88
CA ASN A 88 18.44 7.64 0.02
C ASN A 88 18.15 6.18 0.44
N LEU A 89 19.17 5.40 0.80
CA LEU A 89 18.98 4.03 1.30
C LEU A 89 18.23 3.99 2.63
N THR A 90 18.49 4.93 3.54
CA THR A 90 17.75 5.00 4.80
C THR A 90 16.27 5.34 4.57
N GLU A 91 15.98 6.26 3.65
CA GLU A 91 14.61 6.60 3.28
C GLU A 91 13.88 5.39 2.67
N ILE A 92 14.49 4.71 1.69
CA ILE A 92 13.91 3.52 1.06
C ILE A 92 13.66 2.42 2.09
N ASN A 93 14.62 2.16 3.00
CA ASN A 93 14.44 1.18 4.07
C ASN A 93 13.28 1.53 5.02
N SER A 94 13.06 2.83 5.29
CA SER A 94 11.93 3.25 6.12
C SER A 94 10.59 3.01 5.42
N LYS A 95 10.51 3.25 4.11
CA LYS A 95 9.33 2.97 3.27
C LYS A 95 9.02 1.47 3.23
N ILE A 96 10.03 0.63 2.99
CA ILE A 96 9.88 -0.83 2.98
C ILE A 96 9.33 -1.33 4.31
N LYS A 97 9.89 -0.89 5.45
CA LYS A 97 9.39 -1.28 6.78
C LYS A 97 7.94 -0.86 7.00
N HIS A 98 7.56 0.32 6.53
CA HIS A 98 6.20 0.80 6.63
C HIS A 98 5.23 -0.03 5.78
N GLU A 99 5.59 -0.34 4.53
CA GLU A 99 4.80 -1.20 3.65
C GLU A 99 4.67 -2.63 4.20
N GLU A 100 5.71 -3.16 4.83
CA GLU A 100 5.67 -4.47 5.50
C GLU A 100 4.70 -4.50 6.68
N GLU A 101 4.61 -3.41 7.46
CA GLU A 101 3.62 -3.29 8.54
C GLU A 101 2.20 -3.22 7.97
N GLN A 102 1.98 -2.35 6.97
CA GLN A 102 0.68 -2.27 6.30
C GLN A 102 0.24 -3.63 5.72
N LYS A 103 1.18 -4.38 5.15
CA LYS A 103 0.91 -5.72 4.64
C LYS A 103 0.48 -6.68 5.75
N ARG A 104 1.10 -6.61 6.94
CA ARG A 104 0.67 -7.42 8.11
C ARG A 104 -0.74 -7.04 8.54
N ASP A 105 -1.02 -5.75 8.69
CA ASP A 105 -2.34 -5.24 9.05
C ASP A 105 -3.43 -5.71 8.07
N PHE A 106 -3.14 -5.66 6.76
CA PHE A 106 -4.08 -6.15 5.75
C PHE A 106 -4.31 -7.67 5.82
N ILE A 107 -3.26 -8.45 6.11
CA ILE A 107 -3.39 -9.91 6.27
C ILE A 107 -4.29 -10.24 7.47
N ASP A 108 -4.06 -9.59 8.60
CA ASP A 108 -4.84 -9.78 9.81
C ASP A 108 -6.30 -9.37 9.57
N ARG A 109 -6.52 -8.23 8.90
CA ARG A 109 -7.87 -7.79 8.56
C ARG A 109 -8.59 -8.74 7.61
N ILE A 110 -7.89 -9.31 6.64
CA ILE A 110 -8.45 -10.33 5.73
C ILE A 110 -8.85 -11.57 6.52
N GLN A 111 -8.04 -11.99 7.49
CA GLN A 111 -8.33 -13.16 8.32
C GLN A 111 -9.57 -12.92 9.20
N GLU A 112 -9.67 -11.78 9.87
CA GLU A 112 -10.85 -11.40 10.65
C GLU A 112 -12.13 -11.41 9.80
N LEU A 113 -12.09 -10.80 8.62
CA LEU A 113 -13.23 -10.73 7.71
C LEU A 113 -13.65 -12.11 7.20
N LYS A 114 -12.69 -13.02 6.95
CA LYS A 114 -12.99 -14.40 6.57
C LYS A 114 -13.73 -15.14 7.69
N GLU A 115 -13.28 -14.99 8.93
CA GLU A 115 -13.94 -15.61 10.09
C GLU A 115 -15.33 -15.03 10.36
N GLU A 116 -15.50 -13.72 10.21
CA GLU A 116 -16.82 -13.09 10.35
C GLU A 116 -17.79 -13.61 9.27
N LEU A 117 -17.29 -13.76 8.04
CA LEU A 117 -18.07 -14.28 6.92
C LEU A 117 -18.48 -15.74 7.13
N THR A 118 -17.60 -16.61 7.64
CA THR A 118 -17.97 -18.00 7.96
C THR A 118 -19.02 -18.06 9.07
N ARG A 119 -18.85 -17.30 10.16
CA ARG A 119 -19.84 -17.21 11.25
C ARG A 119 -21.21 -16.74 10.74
N LYS A 120 -21.25 -15.69 9.90
CA LYS A 120 -22.50 -15.20 9.30
C LYS A 120 -23.18 -16.24 8.41
N LYS A 121 -22.41 -16.99 7.61
CA LYS A 121 -22.94 -18.08 6.78
C LYS A 121 -23.56 -19.19 7.62
N GLU A 122 -22.93 -19.58 8.72
CA GLU A 122 -23.47 -20.59 9.65
C GLU A 122 -24.79 -20.15 10.29
N ILE A 123 -24.88 -18.88 10.71
CA ILE A 123 -26.12 -18.30 11.26
C ILE A 123 -27.23 -18.31 10.20
N ILE A 124 -26.93 -17.93 8.95
CA ILE A 124 -27.92 -17.95 7.87
C ILE A 124 -28.37 -19.39 7.58
N SER A 125 -27.43 -20.34 7.52
CA SER A 125 -27.72 -21.75 7.28
C SER A 125 -28.65 -22.33 8.36
N THR A 126 -28.35 -22.09 9.63
CA THR A 126 -29.18 -22.56 10.76
C THR A 126 -30.56 -21.92 10.76
N LYS A 127 -30.67 -20.61 10.53
CA LYS A 127 -31.97 -19.92 10.41
C LYS A 127 -32.79 -20.42 9.23
N ASN A 128 -32.16 -20.64 8.08
CA ASN A 128 -32.82 -21.17 6.89
C ASN A 128 -33.33 -22.60 7.12
N LYS A 129 -32.52 -23.45 7.77
CA LYS A 129 -32.93 -24.80 8.15
C LYS A 129 -34.15 -24.78 9.08
N ALA A 130 -34.10 -23.99 10.16
CA ALA A 130 -35.22 -23.85 11.10
C ALA A 130 -36.49 -23.31 10.42
N THR A 131 -36.33 -22.36 9.48
CA THR A 131 -37.45 -21.79 8.71
C THR A 131 -38.05 -22.82 7.78
N LYS A 132 -37.22 -23.61 7.08
CA LYS A 132 -37.65 -24.70 6.21
C LYS A 132 -38.41 -25.78 6.98
N GLU A 133 -37.87 -26.22 8.13
CA GLU A 133 -38.53 -27.20 9.00
C GLU A 133 -39.87 -26.67 9.55
N ARG A 134 -39.94 -25.38 9.89
CA ARG A 134 -41.21 -24.75 10.30
C ARG A 134 -42.21 -24.72 9.14
N LEU A 135 -41.77 -24.35 7.94
CA LEU A 135 -42.63 -24.32 6.76
C LEU A 135 -43.15 -25.70 6.39
N GLU A 136 -42.29 -26.73 6.41
CA GLU A 136 -42.69 -28.12 6.17
C GLU A 136 -43.73 -28.61 7.17
N ARG A 137 -43.55 -28.29 8.47
CA ARG A 137 -44.56 -28.61 9.50
C ARG A 137 -45.88 -27.91 9.27
N LEU A 138 -45.84 -26.62 8.90
CA LEU A 138 -47.06 -25.85 8.60
C LEU A 138 -47.75 -26.35 7.33
N SER A 139 -47.02 -26.71 6.27
CA SER A 139 -47.58 -27.29 5.04
C SER A 139 -48.27 -28.61 5.33
N LYS A 140 -47.59 -29.53 6.04
CA LYS A 140 -48.18 -30.81 6.46
C LYS A 140 -49.43 -30.61 7.30
N SER A 141 -49.41 -29.64 8.24
CA SER A 141 -50.58 -29.33 9.06
C SER A 141 -51.72 -28.76 8.21
N LYS A 142 -51.42 -27.88 7.26
CA LYS A 142 -52.40 -27.31 6.33
C LYS A 142 -53.06 -28.43 5.51
N GLU A 143 -52.25 -29.27 4.85
CA GLU A 143 -52.73 -30.42 4.07
C GLU A 143 -53.62 -31.35 4.91
N LEU A 144 -53.19 -31.70 6.13
CA LEU A 144 -53.98 -32.51 7.05
C LEU A 144 -55.33 -31.87 7.44
N PHE A 145 -55.37 -30.56 7.66
CA PHE A 145 -56.62 -29.86 7.95
C PHE A 145 -57.52 -29.77 6.72
N GLU A 146 -56.96 -29.51 5.54
CA GLU A 146 -57.70 -29.47 4.28
C GLU A 146 -58.35 -30.82 3.97
N GLU A 147 -57.59 -31.92 4.10
CA GLU A 147 -58.08 -33.28 3.89
C GLU A 147 -59.13 -33.71 4.92
N ARG A 148 -58.85 -33.51 6.22
CA ARG A 148 -59.72 -34.02 7.29
C ARG A 148 -60.99 -33.20 7.49
N LEU A 149 -60.90 -31.89 7.31
CA LEU A 149 -62.07 -31.01 7.45
C LEU A 149 -62.81 -30.85 6.12
N GLY A 150 -62.20 -31.20 4.99
CA GLY A 150 -62.72 -30.83 3.67
C GLY A 150 -62.91 -29.32 3.61
N LEU A 151 -61.94 -28.54 4.11
CA LEU A 151 -62.00 -27.08 4.16
C LEU A 151 -60.66 -26.52 3.67
N GLU A 152 -60.71 -25.86 2.53
CA GLU A 152 -59.58 -25.15 1.95
C GLU A 152 -59.76 -23.63 2.14
N ILE A 153 -58.70 -22.94 2.55
CA ILE A 153 -58.71 -21.49 2.78
C ILE A 153 -57.68 -20.85 1.84
N ARG A 154 -58.15 -19.99 0.93
CA ARG A 154 -57.31 -19.29 -0.05
C ARG A 154 -57.34 -17.79 0.20
N ARG A 155 -56.18 -17.16 0.09
CA ARG A 155 -56.11 -15.71 -0.05
C ARG A 155 -56.35 -15.35 -1.50
N ILE A 156 -57.33 -14.48 -1.76
CA ILE A 156 -57.62 -13.95 -3.09
C ILE A 156 -57.24 -12.45 -3.15
N TYR A 157 -57.59 -11.77 -4.24
CA TYR A 157 -57.35 -10.33 -4.40
C TYR A 157 -58.12 -9.51 -3.35
N ASP A 158 -57.73 -8.24 -3.17
CA ASP A 158 -58.35 -7.28 -2.25
C ASP A 158 -58.38 -7.72 -0.77
N GLU A 159 -57.32 -8.40 -0.33
CA GLU A 159 -57.17 -8.89 1.05
C GLU A 159 -58.30 -9.81 1.54
N GLN A 160 -59.05 -10.41 0.62
CA GLN A 160 -60.14 -11.32 0.97
C GLN A 160 -59.65 -12.76 1.14
N LEU A 161 -60.37 -13.50 1.99
CA LEU A 161 -60.18 -14.92 2.22
C LEU A 161 -61.37 -15.69 1.67
N GLN A 162 -61.10 -16.61 0.75
CA GLN A 162 -62.09 -17.54 0.23
C GLN A 162 -62.01 -18.85 1.02
N PHE A 163 -63.15 -19.29 1.53
CA PHE A 163 -63.33 -20.55 2.23
C PHE A 163 -64.07 -21.52 1.33
N ILE A 164 -63.50 -22.69 1.11
CA ILE A 164 -64.00 -23.71 0.18
C ILE A 164 -64.25 -24.98 0.98
N PHE A 165 -65.52 -25.30 1.20
CA PHE A 165 -65.95 -26.55 1.80
C PHE A 165 -66.14 -27.62 0.72
N ARG A 166 -65.59 -28.80 0.99
CA ARG A 166 -65.80 -30.06 0.26
C ARG A 166 -66.34 -31.11 1.23
N CYS A 167 -66.71 -32.28 0.70
CA CYS A 167 -67.34 -33.35 1.46
C CYS A 167 -68.63 -32.85 2.16
N ILE A 168 -69.42 -32.05 1.43
CA ILE A 168 -70.74 -31.56 1.87
C ILE A 168 -71.84 -32.41 1.24
N ASP A 169 -71.77 -32.60 -0.07
CA ASP A 169 -72.68 -33.45 -0.83
C ASP A 169 -72.17 -34.90 -0.82
N HIS A 170 -72.95 -35.83 -0.27
CA HIS A 170 -72.56 -37.25 -0.21
C HIS A 170 -72.54 -37.92 -1.59
N LYS A 171 -73.24 -37.37 -2.57
CA LYS A 171 -73.27 -37.90 -3.95
C LYS A 171 -72.07 -37.41 -4.76
N ASP A 172 -71.57 -36.22 -4.44
CA ASP A 172 -70.42 -35.60 -5.09
C ASP A 172 -69.52 -34.92 -4.04
N PRO A 173 -68.62 -35.67 -3.38
CA PRO A 173 -67.76 -35.15 -2.32
C PRO A 173 -66.83 -34.02 -2.77
N ASP A 174 -66.48 -33.96 -4.06
CA ASP A 174 -65.57 -32.96 -4.60
C ASP A 174 -66.24 -31.63 -4.93
N LYS A 175 -67.58 -31.59 -4.93
CA LYS A 175 -68.36 -30.39 -5.19
C LYS A 175 -68.03 -29.27 -4.20
N PRO A 176 -67.57 -28.10 -4.67
CA PRO A 176 -67.17 -27.01 -3.80
C PRO A 176 -68.38 -26.17 -3.34
N TYR A 177 -68.44 -25.88 -2.04
CA TYR A 177 -69.35 -24.91 -1.44
C TYR A 177 -68.50 -23.79 -0.86
N THR A 178 -68.65 -22.57 -1.38
CA THR A 178 -67.69 -21.49 -1.17
C THR A 178 -68.34 -20.25 -0.60
N PHE A 179 -67.61 -19.54 0.27
CA PHE A 179 -67.93 -18.16 0.61
C PHE A 179 -66.65 -17.35 0.75
N THR A 180 -66.76 -16.04 0.57
CA THR A 180 -65.63 -15.11 0.62
C THR A 180 -65.84 -14.11 1.73
N LEU A 181 -64.78 -13.87 2.50
CA LEU A 181 -64.78 -13.02 3.68
C LEU A 181 -63.71 -11.94 3.55
N SER A 182 -64.07 -10.71 3.82
CA SER A 182 -63.17 -9.58 4.01
C SER A 182 -63.28 -9.03 5.43
N ILE A 183 -62.30 -8.21 5.82
CA ILE A 183 -62.38 -7.37 7.01
C ILE A 183 -62.55 -5.95 6.49
N ASN A 184 -63.61 -5.26 6.92
CA ASN A 184 -63.88 -3.89 6.48
C ASN A 184 -62.97 -2.86 7.19
N GLU A 185 -63.09 -1.58 6.82
CA GLU A 185 -62.29 -0.49 7.42
C GLU A 185 -62.51 -0.34 8.93
N GLN A 186 -63.67 -0.78 9.44
CA GLN A 186 -64.01 -0.76 10.86
C GLN A 186 -63.44 -1.98 11.63
N GLY A 187 -62.82 -2.93 10.93
CA GLY A 187 -62.28 -4.16 11.52
C GLY A 187 -63.30 -5.29 11.68
N ASP A 188 -64.51 -5.15 11.11
CA ASP A 188 -65.58 -6.14 11.18
C ASP A 188 -65.54 -7.15 10.03
N TYR A 189 -65.99 -8.37 10.32
CA TYR A 189 -66.15 -9.43 9.33
C TYR A 189 -67.27 -9.11 8.32
N GLU A 190 -66.97 -9.17 7.03
CA GLU A 190 -67.92 -8.92 5.94
C GLU A 190 -67.87 -10.05 4.91
N VAL A 191 -69.02 -10.67 4.65
CA VAL A 191 -69.15 -11.71 3.63
C VAL A 191 -69.48 -11.06 2.30
N THR A 192 -68.57 -11.17 1.33
CA THR A 192 -68.71 -10.52 0.02
C THR A 192 -69.43 -11.39 -1.01
N SER A 193 -69.34 -12.71 -0.87
CA SER A 193 -70.01 -13.65 -1.78
C SER A 193 -70.20 -15.03 -1.14
N SER A 194 -71.22 -15.75 -1.59
CA SER A 194 -71.48 -17.16 -1.24
C SER A 194 -72.01 -17.89 -2.47
N SER A 195 -71.41 -19.04 -2.78
CA SER A 195 -71.83 -19.91 -3.86
C SER A 195 -71.82 -21.37 -3.38
N PRO A 196 -72.97 -22.03 -3.24
CA PRO A 196 -74.33 -21.51 -3.48
C PRO A 196 -74.76 -20.40 -2.49
N PRO A 197 -75.77 -19.56 -2.82
CA PRO A 197 -76.31 -18.56 -1.89
C PRO A 197 -76.91 -19.21 -0.63
N LEU A 198 -76.72 -18.56 0.52
CA LEU A 198 -77.26 -18.99 1.80
C LEU A 198 -78.17 -17.91 2.39
N ASP A 199 -79.44 -18.25 2.62
CA ASP A 199 -80.44 -17.30 3.16
C ASP A 199 -80.06 -16.77 4.56
N CYS A 200 -79.40 -17.60 5.37
CA CYS A 200 -79.03 -17.27 6.75
C CYS A 200 -77.69 -16.53 6.91
N ILE A 201 -77.01 -16.18 5.81
CA ILE A 201 -75.62 -15.67 5.89
C ILE A 201 -75.51 -14.30 6.56
N ALA A 202 -76.51 -13.43 6.40
CA ALA A 202 -76.56 -12.12 7.05
C ALA A 202 -76.69 -12.24 8.58
N GLU A 203 -77.50 -13.19 9.06
CA GLU A 203 -77.64 -13.45 10.50
C GLU A 203 -76.35 -14.02 11.09
N LEU A 204 -75.67 -14.91 10.37
CA LEU A 204 -74.39 -15.47 10.80
C LEU A 204 -73.30 -14.40 10.85
N GLN A 205 -73.29 -13.47 9.89
CA GLN A 205 -72.38 -12.32 9.88
C GLN A 205 -72.61 -11.42 11.10
N LEU A 206 -73.86 -11.10 11.43
CA LEU A 206 -74.17 -10.29 12.61
C LEU A 206 -73.68 -10.98 13.90
N LYS A 207 -73.97 -12.28 14.04
CA LYS A 207 -73.54 -13.06 15.21
C LYS A 207 -72.02 -13.13 15.38
N VAL A 208 -71.25 -13.24 14.29
CA VAL A 208 -69.78 -13.27 14.41
C VAL A 208 -69.21 -11.90 14.79
N ARG A 209 -69.83 -10.80 14.35
CA ARG A 209 -69.45 -9.44 14.79
C ARG A 209 -69.73 -9.23 16.28
N GLU A 210 -70.86 -9.75 16.79
CA GLU A 210 -71.23 -9.61 18.20
C GLU A 210 -70.39 -10.52 19.13
N THR A 211 -70.13 -11.76 18.72
CA THR A 211 -69.52 -12.77 19.60
C THR A 211 -68.01 -12.95 19.39
N ASN A 212 -67.48 -12.47 18.26
CA ASN A 212 -66.13 -12.74 17.77
C ASN A 212 -65.77 -14.24 17.74
N ASN A 213 -66.77 -15.13 17.68
CA ASN A 213 -66.57 -16.58 17.68
C ASN A 213 -66.48 -17.10 16.25
N PHE A 214 -65.30 -16.93 15.65
CA PHE A 214 -65.05 -17.33 14.27
C PHE A 214 -65.24 -18.84 14.03
N ALA A 215 -64.87 -19.68 15.00
CA ALA A 215 -65.04 -21.13 14.88
C ALA A 215 -66.53 -21.53 14.80
N ALA A 216 -67.38 -20.92 15.63
CA ALA A 216 -68.82 -21.14 15.58
C ALA A 216 -69.44 -20.64 14.27
N PHE A 217 -68.96 -19.51 13.75
CA PHE A 217 -69.37 -18.97 12.46
C PHE A 217 -69.10 -19.95 11.31
N ILE A 218 -67.85 -20.44 11.18
CA ILE A 218 -67.47 -21.43 10.16
C ILE A 218 -68.28 -22.72 10.30
N ALA A 219 -68.48 -23.22 11.52
CA ALA A 219 -69.25 -24.43 11.76
C ALA A 219 -70.74 -24.28 11.37
N ASN A 220 -71.34 -23.11 11.64
CA ASN A 220 -72.72 -22.84 11.28
C ASN A 220 -72.89 -22.65 9.77
N ILE A 221 -71.93 -22.02 9.09
CA ILE A 221 -71.92 -21.97 7.61
C ILE A 221 -71.86 -23.38 7.03
N ARG A 222 -70.97 -24.25 7.55
CA ARG A 222 -70.89 -25.64 7.09
C ARG A 222 -72.24 -26.36 7.25
N LYS A 223 -72.89 -26.21 8.42
CA LYS A 223 -74.23 -26.77 8.66
C LYS A 223 -75.28 -26.24 7.67
N ALA A 224 -75.24 -24.95 7.33
CA ALA A 224 -76.16 -24.35 6.37
C ALA A 224 -75.97 -24.92 4.95
N PHE A 225 -74.71 -25.07 4.49
CA PHE A 225 -74.41 -25.73 3.22
C PHE A 225 -74.82 -27.21 3.20
N THR A 226 -74.59 -27.93 4.30
CA THR A 226 -75.04 -29.33 4.44
C THR A 226 -76.57 -29.43 4.37
N ALA A 227 -77.30 -28.55 5.06
CA ALA A 227 -78.77 -28.53 5.01
C ALA A 227 -79.30 -28.20 3.61
N LEU A 228 -78.59 -27.35 2.87
CA LEU A 228 -78.91 -27.03 1.47
C LEU A 228 -78.68 -28.22 0.54
N SER A 229 -77.67 -29.06 0.81
CA SER A 229 -77.35 -30.23 0.00
C SER A 229 -78.33 -31.40 0.15
N TYR A 230 -79.09 -31.47 1.25
CA TYR A 230 -80.11 -32.50 1.47
C TYR A 230 -81.47 -32.16 0.84
N LYS A 231 -81.66 -30.91 0.38
CA LYS A 231 -82.81 -30.51 -0.42
C LYS A 231 -82.64 -30.96 -1.86
#